data_AF-A0A529X994-F1
#
_entry.id   AF-A0A529X994-F1
#
_cell.length_a   1.000
_cell.length_b   1.000
_cell.length_c   1.000
_cell.angle_alpha   90.00
_cell.angle_beta   90.00
_cell.angle_gamma   90.00
#
_symmetry.space_group_name_H-M   'P 1'
#
loop_
_entity.id
_entity.type
_entity.pdbx_description
1 polymer ?
#
loop_
_entity_poly.entity_id
_entity_poly.type
_entity_poly.pdbx_seq_one_letter_code
_entity_poly.pdbx_strand_id
1 'polypeptide(L)' 'GYAVSIVKAGARIAGIDCGPVRSPLLDLTADEERQLVALMQVCKMPVAEMA' A
#
# COMPACT_ATOMS: atom_id res chain seq x y z
N GLY A 1 -12.67 6.23 -0.96
CA GLY A 1 -12.17 6.28 -2.34
C GLY A 1 -10.70 5.93 -2.36
N TYR A 2 -10.06 6.10 -3.52
CA TYR A 2 -8.67 5.70 -3.78
C TYR A 2 -7.65 6.19 -2.73
N ALA A 3 -7.86 7.40 -2.18
CA ALA A 3 -7.02 7.97 -1.12
C ALA A 3 -6.94 7.11 0.16
N VAL A 4 -8.00 6.37 0.50
CA VAL A 4 -7.98 5.46 1.67
C VAL A 4 -7.27 4.15 1.31
N SER A 5 -7.53 3.63 0.11
CA SER A 5 -6.94 2.38 -0.37
C SER A 5 -5.42 2.48 -0.49
N ILE A 6 -4.91 3.57 -1.07
CA ILE A 6 -3.47 3.77 -1.26
C ILE A 6 -2.72 3.93 0.07
N VAL A 7 -3.32 4.61 1.05
CA VAL A 7 -2.72 4.77 2.39
C VAL A 7 -2.71 3.43 3.13
N LYS A 8 -3.78 2.64 3.06
CA LYS A 8 -3.79 1.30 3.66
C LYS A 8 -2.83 0.34 2.97
N ALA A 9 -2.71 0.38 1.65
CA ALA A 9 -1.69 -0.37 0.92
C ALA A 9 -0.28 0.03 1.36
N GLY A 10 -0.01 1.34 1.47
CA GLY A 10 1.26 1.85 1.98
C GLY A 10 1.58 1.43 3.41
N ALA A 11 0.58 1.42 4.31
CA ALA A 11 0.74 0.92 5.67
C ALA A 11 1.15 -0.57 5.69
N ARG A 12 0.51 -1.39 4.86
CA ARG A 12 0.83 -2.82 4.71
C ARG A 12 2.24 -3.03 4.15
N ILE A 13 2.60 -2.27 3.11
CA ILE A 13 3.95 -2.27 2.51
C ILE A 13 5.01 -1.85 3.54
N ALA A 14 4.68 -0.93 4.45
CA ALA A 14 5.55 -0.52 5.54
C ALA A 14 5.62 -1.52 6.72
N GLY A 15 4.92 -2.66 6.64
CA GLY A 15 4.89 -3.68 7.69
C GLY A 15 3.85 -3.44 8.80
N ILE A 16 2.88 -2.54 8.58
CA ILE A 16 1.79 -2.27 9.52
C ILE A 16 0.53 -3.00 9.04
N ASP A 17 0.10 -4.02 9.78
CA ASP A 17 -1.16 -4.71 9.49
C ASP A 17 -2.36 -3.84 9.88
N CYS A 18 -3.06 -3.32 8.88
CA CYS A 18 -4.27 -2.50 9.04
C CYS A 18 -5.54 -3.18 8.49
N GLY A 19 -5.45 -4.47 8.10
CA GLY A 19 -6.50 -5.21 7.41
C GLY A 19 -6.96 -4.59 6.08
N PRO A 20 -7.91 -5.26 5.37
CA PRO A 20 -8.37 -4.82 4.06
C PRO A 20 -9.21 -3.52 4.14
N VAL A 21 -9.44 -2.90 2.99
CA VAL A 21 -10.46 -1.85 2.88
C VAL A 21 -11.87 -2.46 2.98
N ARG A 22 -12.84 -1.68 3.46
CA ARG A 22 -14.25 -2.10 3.48
C ARG A 22 -14.97 -1.61 2.23
N SER A 23 -15.90 -2.42 1.72
CA SER A 23 -16.81 -2.04 0.62
C SER A 23 -17.49 -0.68 0.91
N PRO A 24 -17.66 0.20 -0.09
CA PRO A 24 -17.46 0.02 -1.53
C PRO A 24 -16.03 0.32 -2.02
N LEU A 25 -15.05 0.39 -1.12
CA LEU A 25 -13.66 0.64 -1.50
C LEU A 25 -13.00 -0.66 -1.97
N LEU A 26 -12.11 -0.51 -2.94
CA LEU A 26 -11.31 -1.59 -3.49
C LEU A 26 -9.85 -1.39 -3.09
N ASP A 27 -9.16 -2.49 -2.79
CA ASP A 27 -7.71 -2.49 -2.62
C ASP A 27 -7.01 -2.13 -3.94
N LEU A 28 -5.73 -1.78 -3.85
CA LEU A 28 -4.91 -1.54 -5.04
C LEU A 28 -4.72 -2.85 -5.79
N THR A 29 -4.62 -2.74 -7.11
CA THR A 29 -4.14 -3.82 -7.97
C THR A 29 -2.66 -4.09 -7.71
N ALA A 30 -2.18 -5.27 -8.08
CA ALA A 30 -0.76 -5.61 -7.92
C ALA A 30 0.18 -4.67 -8.70
N ASP A 31 -0.27 -4.10 -9.82
CA ASP A 31 0.48 -3.09 -10.58
C ASP A 31 0.58 -1.76 -9.84
N GLU A 32 -0.53 -1.29 -9.25
CA GLU A 32 -0.55 -0.07 -8.45
C GLU A 32 0.28 -0.23 -7.15
N GLU A 33 0.22 -1.40 -6.51
CA GLU A 33 1.07 -1.70 -5.35
C GLU A 33 2.56 -1.66 -5.71
N ARG A 34 2.97 -2.22 -6.87
CA ARG A 34 4.36 -2.14 -7.34
C ARG A 34 4.81 -0.70 -7.59
N GLN A 35 3.95 0.13 -8.19
CA GLN A 35 4.24 1.56 -8.40
C GLN A 35 4.38 2.30 -7.07
N LEU A 36 3.52 1.99 -6.10
CA LEU A 36 3.59 2.57 -4.76
C LEU A 36 4.87 2.16 -4.04
N VAL A 37 5.29 0.89 -4.12
CA VAL A 37 6.57 0.42 -3.56
C VAL A 37 7.74 1.20 -4.15
N ALA A 38 7.80 1.34 -5.48
CA ALA A 38 8.87 2.08 -6.15
C ALA A 38 8.91 3.55 -5.72
N LEU A 39 7.75 4.21 -5.60
CA LEU A 39 7.66 5.58 -5.10
C LEU A 39 8.12 5.70 -3.65
N MET A 40 7.66 4.79 -2.77
CA MET A 40 8.04 4.74 -1.37
C MET A 40 9.56 4.57 -1.21
N GLN A 41 10.20 3.72 -2.02
CA GLN A 41 11.65 3.55 -2.04
C GLN A 41 12.39 4.85 -2.43
N VAL A 42 11.94 5.54 -3.49
CA VAL A 42 12.52 6.83 -3.91
C VAL A 42 12.38 7.89 -2.80
N CYS A 43 11.24 7.90 -2.11
CA CYS A 43 10.98 8.79 -0.98
C CYS A 43 11.63 8.35 0.34
N LYS A 44 12.39 7.24 0.35
CA LYS A 44 13.03 6.66 1.54
C LYS A 44 12.01 6.31 2.65
N MET A 45 10.80 5.95 2.27
CA MET A 45 9.77 5.43 3.17
C MET A 45 10.09 3.96 3.53
N PRO A 46 9.64 3.48 4.70
CA PRO A 46 9.82 2.09 5.10
C PRO A 46 9.09 1.15 4.13
N VAL A 47 9.80 0.13 3.67
CA VAL A 47 9.26 -0.98 2.87
C VAL A 47 9.72 -2.26 3.57
N ALA A 48 8.77 -3.02 4.12
CA ALA A 48 9.06 -4.31 4.71
C ALA A 48 9.52 -5.28 3.61
N GLU A 49 10.42 -6.20 3.94
CA GLU A 49 10.73 -7.31 3.04
C GLU A 49 9.44 -8.08 2.75
N MET A 50 9.02 -8.07 1.49
CA MET A 50 7.92 -8.93 1.04
C MET A 50 8.42 -10.38 1.10
N ALA A 51 7.96 -11.12 2.12
CA ALA A 51 8.13 -12.57 2.21
C ALA A 51 7.36 -13.29 1.10
#